data_AF-A0AAN0RYG2-F1
#
_entry.id   AF-A0AAN0RYG2-F1
#
_cell.length_a   1.000
_cell.length_b   1.000
_cell.length_c   1.000
_cell.angle_alpha   90.00
_cell.angle_beta   90.00
_cell.angle_gamma   90.00
#
_symmetry.space_group_name_H-M   'P 1'
#
loop_
_entity.id
_entity.type
_entity.pdbx_description
1 polymer ?
#
loop_
_entity_poly.entity_id
_entity_poly.type
_entity_poly.pdbx_seq_one_letter_code
_entity_poly.pdbx_strand_id
1 'polypeptide(L)' 'MANYARIISQMPTRYARGWHCFGLEREIRTGEVTGLEAFGTKLVAYRGEDGRIPIH' A
#
# COMPACT_ATOMS: atom_id res chain seq x y z
N MET A 1 -7.42 -1.62 45.10
CA MET A 1 -7.44 -0.68 43.96
C MET A 1 -6.40 -1.12 42.95
N ALA A 2 -6.82 -1.78 41.86
CA ALA A 2 -5.90 -2.23 40.82
C ALA A 2 -5.47 -1.03 39.96
N ASN A 3 -4.16 -0.88 39.81
CA ASN A 3 -3.53 0.17 39.03
C ASN A 3 -3.61 -0.24 37.55
N TYR A 4 -4.34 0.53 36.74
CA TYR A 4 -4.41 0.29 35.30
C TYR A 4 -3.20 0.94 34.62
N ALA A 5 -2.46 0.17 33.82
CA ALA A 5 -1.43 0.73 32.97
C ALA A 5 -2.09 1.56 31.87
N ARG A 6 -1.82 2.88 31.85
CA ARG A 6 -2.21 3.75 30.74
C ARG A 6 -1.33 3.39 29.54
N ILE A 7 -1.90 2.75 28.53
CA ILE A 7 -1.21 2.55 27.25
C ILE A 7 -1.15 3.92 26.57
N ILE A 8 0.00 4.59 26.68
CA ILE A 8 0.31 5.75 25.87
C ILE A 8 0.88 5.20 24.56
N SER A 9 0.09 5.26 23.49
CA SER A 9 0.53 4.85 22.15
C SER A 9 0.69 6.09 21.27
N GLN A 10 1.86 6.23 20.67
CA GLN A 10 2.12 7.22 19.62
C GLN A 10 2.07 6.54 18.26
N MET A 11 1.51 7.22 17.25
CA MET A 11 1.49 6.68 15.90
C MET A 11 2.93 6.50 15.38
N PRO A 12 3.27 5.34 14.78
CA PRO A 12 4.57 5.14 14.14
C PRO A 12 4.78 6.16 13.02
N THR A 13 6.02 6.64 12.88
CA THR A 13 6.42 7.56 11.81
C THR A 13 6.93 6.84 10.56
N ARG A 14 6.97 5.51 10.57
CA ARG A 14 7.38 4.66 9.45
C ARG A 14 6.30 3.63 9.13
N TYR A 15 6.19 3.28 7.86
CA TYR A 15 5.35 2.18 7.39
C TYR A 15 5.98 0.82 7.71
N ALA A 16 5.14 -0.20 7.85
CA ALA A 16 5.57 -1.57 8.11
C ALA A 16 6.43 -2.10 6.94
N ARG A 17 7.51 -2.83 7.26
CA ARG A 17 8.30 -3.54 6.25
C ARG A 17 7.63 -4.87 5.91
N GLY A 18 7.42 -5.13 4.63
CA GLY A 18 6.88 -6.40 4.16
C GLY A 18 6.03 -6.25 2.90
N TRP A 19 5.40 -7.34 2.51
CA TRP A 19 4.49 -7.37 1.37
C TRP A 19 3.14 -6.73 1.72
N HIS A 20 2.63 -5.91 0.81
CA HIS A 20 1.33 -5.25 0.91
C HIS A 20 0.53 -5.59 -0.34
N CYS A 21 -0.74 -5.98 -0.17
CA CYS A 21 -1.64 -6.23 -1.29
C CYS A 21 -2.27 -4.91 -1.74
N PHE A 22 -2.23 -4.60 -3.04
CA PHE A 22 -2.74 -3.36 -3.63
C PHE A 22 -4.03 -3.54 -4.43
N GLY A 23 -4.70 -4.68 -4.30
CA GLY A 23 -5.96 -4.96 -4.98
C GLY A 23 -5.88 -6.19 -5.89
N LEU A 24 -6.85 -6.31 -6.78
CA LEU A 24 -6.95 -7.44 -7.67
C LEU A 24 -6.25 -7.15 -8.99
N GLU A 25 -5.49 -8.13 -9.47
CA GLU A 25 -4.80 -8.03 -10.76
C GLU A 25 -5.74 -7.55 -11.90
N ARG A 26 -6.96 -8.11 -11.97
CA ARG A 26 -7.95 -7.81 -13.02
C ARG A 26 -8.45 -6.37 -13.06
N GLU A 27 -8.21 -5.58 -12.02
CA GLU A 27 -8.61 -4.17 -11.93
C GLU A 27 -7.61 -3.25 -12.64
N ILE A 28 -6.38 -3.73 -12.86
CA ILE A 28 -5.32 -3.01 -13.58
C ILE A 28 -5.37 -3.44 -15.04
N ARG A 29 -5.96 -2.60 -15.89
CA ARG A 29 -6.19 -2.89 -17.31
C ARG A 29 -4.95 -2.60 -18.15
N THR A 30 -4.73 -3.41 -19.18
CA THR A 30 -3.65 -3.18 -20.14
C THR A 30 -3.83 -1.84 -20.83
N GLY A 31 -2.76 -1.06 -20.91
CA GLY A 31 -2.80 0.28 -21.55
C GLY A 31 -3.36 1.38 -20.66
N GLU A 32 -3.84 1.07 -19.45
CA GLU A 32 -4.30 2.06 -18.47
C GLU A 32 -3.30 2.20 -17.31
N VAL A 33 -3.22 3.42 -16.79
CA VAL A 33 -2.40 3.76 -15.62
C VAL A 33 -3.30 3.87 -14.40
N THR A 34 -3.01 3.09 -13.36
CA THR A 34 -3.76 3.08 -12.09
C THR A 34 -2.93 3.77 -11.01
N GLY A 35 -3.50 4.83 -10.42
CA GLY A 35 -2.88 5.51 -9.27
C GLY A 35 -3.17 4.77 -7.95
N LEU A 36 -2.16 4.66 -7.09
CA LEU A 36 -2.26 4.06 -5.76
C LEU A 36 -1.77 5.07 -4.72
N GLU A 37 -2.61 5.42 -3.74
CA GLU A 37 -2.21 6.26 -2.60
C GLU A 37 -1.75 5.36 -1.46
N ALA A 38 -0.43 5.25 -1.26
CA ALA A 38 0.15 4.35 -0.27
C ALA A 38 1.48 4.89 0.26
N PHE A 39 1.81 4.53 1.50
CA PHE A 39 3.07 4.94 2.14
C PHE A 39 3.33 6.46 2.12
N GLY A 40 2.26 7.25 2.22
CA GLY A 40 2.36 8.71 2.29
C GLY A 40 2.79 9.36 0.98
N THR A 41 2.73 8.62 -0.13
CA THR A 41 3.03 9.07 -1.47
C THR A 41 2.01 8.50 -2.46
N LYS A 42 2.08 8.99 -3.70
CA LYS A 42 1.35 8.43 -4.83
C LYS A 42 2.27 7.52 -5.64
N LEU A 43 1.83 6.29 -5.83
CA LEU A 43 2.47 5.29 -6.68
C LEU A 43 1.63 5.08 -7.95
N VAL A 44 2.26 4.49 -8.95
CA VAL A 44 1.62 4.14 -10.22
C VAL A 44 1.79 2.66 -10.51
N ALA A 45 0.69 1.97 -10.75
CA ALA A 45 0.69 0.64 -11.34
C ALA A 45 0.26 0.72 -12.82
N TYR A 46 0.94 -0.03 -13.68
CA TYR A 46 0.62 -0.10 -15.10
C TYR A 46 0.79 -1.54 -15.59
N ARG A 47 -0.09 -1.98 -16.49
CA ARG A 47 0.05 -3.29 -17.14
C ARG A 47 0.52 -3.14 -18.58
N GLY A 48 1.70 -3.69 -18.86
CA GLY A 48 2.27 -3.78 -20.21
C GLY A 48 1.62 -4.89 -21.05
N GLU A 49 1.93 -4.92 -22.35
CA GLU A 49 1.43 -5.94 -23.27
C GLU A 49 1.89 -7.36 -22.90
N ASP A 50 2.99 -7.49 -22.16
CA ASP A 50 3.51 -8.76 -21.62
C ASP A 50 2.73 -9.25 -20.38
N GLY A 51 1.72 -8.50 -19.94
CA GLY A 51 0.87 -8.81 -18.80
C GLY A 51 1.46 -8.49 -17.43
N ARG A 52 2.72 -8.03 -17.35
CA ARG A 52 3.37 -7.68 -16.08
C ARG A 52 2.84 -6.37 -15.52
N ILE A 53 2.84 -6.26 -14.19
CA ILE A 53 2.35 -5.09 -13.45
C ILE A 53 3.46 -4.54 -12.55
N PRO A 54 4.41 -3.78 -13.10
CA PRO A 54 5.32 -2.98 -12.26
C PRO A 54 4.55 -1.90 -11.48
N ILE A 55 5.08 -1.57 -10.30
CA ILE A 55 4.67 -0.43 -9.49
C ILE A 55 5.86 0.53 -9.40
N HIS A 56 5.64 1.80 -9.73
CA HIS A 56 6.62 2.87 -9.70
C HIS A 56 6.23 3.96 -8.71
#